data_AF-A0A852BR10-F1
#
_entry.id   AF-A0A852BR10-F1
#
_cell.length_a   1.000
_cell.length_b   1.000
_cell.length_c   1.000
_cell.angle_alpha   90.00
_cell.angle_beta   90.00
_cell.angle_gamma   90.00
#
_symmetry.space_group_name_H-M   'P 1'
#
loop_
_entity.id
_entity.type
_entity.pdbx_description
1 polymer ?
#
loop_
_entity_poly.entity_id
_entity_poly.type
_entity_poly.pdbx_seq_one_letter_code
_entity_poly.pdbx_strand_id
1 'polypeptide(L)'
;QGDVGLAMGKLYGNDFSQTTISRFEALNLSFKNMCKLKPLLEKWLSDAESAPLDSSMSTPNSYPSVNEMFGRKRKKRTSIETNIRSTLEKRFQDNPKPSSEEISLIAEQLSMEKEVVRVWFCNRRQKEKRISCPMPSPIKSPIYNSRLVSTSGSLGPLSVNPVHSTMPGT
;
A
#
# COMPACT_ATOMS: atom_id res chain seq x y z
N GLN A 1 -7.35 -3.13 -16.66
CA GLN A 1 -6.68 -2.92 -15.33
C GLN A 1 -5.16 -3.03 -15.41
N GLY A 2 -4.57 -4.04 -16.07
CA GLY A 2 -3.12 -4.15 -16.24
C GLY A 2 -2.51 -2.99 -17.04
N ASP A 3 -3.17 -2.57 -18.12
CA ASP A 3 -2.73 -1.48 -19.00
C ASP A 3 -2.73 -0.12 -18.29
N VAL A 4 -3.69 0.10 -17.40
CA VAL A 4 -3.76 1.28 -16.52
C VAL A 4 -2.51 1.37 -15.65
N GLY A 5 -2.14 0.24 -15.02
CA GLY A 5 -0.96 0.18 -14.17
C GLY A 5 0.36 0.43 -14.90
N LEU A 6 0.44 0.04 -16.18
CA LEU A 6 1.58 0.28 -17.06
C LEU A 6 1.63 1.73 -17.56
N ALA A 7 0.49 2.30 -17.97
CA ALA A 7 0.39 3.69 -18.41
C ALA A 7 0.76 4.67 -17.27
N MET A 8 0.27 4.39 -16.07
CA MET A 8 0.66 5.09 -14.84
C MET A 8 2.16 4.98 -14.56
N GLY A 9 2.76 3.82 -14.82
CA GLY A 9 4.19 3.61 -14.66
C GLY A 9 5.04 4.50 -15.56
N LYS A 10 4.60 4.73 -16.80
CA LYS A 10 5.25 5.65 -17.74
C LYS A 10 5.13 7.12 -17.31
N LEU A 11 4.01 7.53 -16.73
CA LEU A 11 3.76 8.93 -16.34
C LEU A 11 4.36 9.31 -14.98
N TYR A 12 4.36 8.39 -14.02
CA TYR A 12 4.76 8.65 -12.64
C TYR A 12 6.02 7.87 -12.20
N GLY A 13 6.69 7.20 -13.13
CA GLY A 13 7.97 6.50 -12.92
C GLY A 13 7.89 5.22 -12.07
N ASN A 14 6.69 4.75 -11.75
CA ASN A 14 6.46 3.56 -10.93
C ASN A 14 5.29 2.72 -11.46
N ASP A 15 5.59 1.55 -12.03
CA ASP A 15 4.56 0.62 -12.49
C ASP A 15 3.68 0.15 -11.33
N PHE A 16 2.36 0.21 -11.53
CA PHE A 16 1.40 -0.43 -10.63
C PHE A 16 1.01 -1.79 -11.20
N SER A 17 0.98 -2.81 -10.35
CA SER A 17 0.46 -4.13 -10.74
C SER A 17 -1.05 -4.08 -10.94
N GLN A 18 -1.60 -4.94 -11.80
CA GLN A 18 -3.04 -5.14 -11.95
C GLN A 18 -3.73 -5.37 -10.59
N THR A 19 -3.09 -6.14 -9.70
CA THR A 19 -3.61 -6.40 -8.34
C THR A 19 -3.74 -5.11 -7.51
N THR A 20 -2.87 -4.12 -7.72
CA THR A 20 -2.98 -2.83 -7.04
C THR A 20 -4.21 -2.07 -7.50
N ILE A 21 -4.44 -2.00 -8.81
CA ILE A 21 -5.58 -1.30 -9.41
C ILE A 21 -6.90 -1.96 -9.01
N SER A 22 -6.98 -3.29 -9.12
CA SER A 22 -8.17 -4.04 -8.70
C SER A 22 -8.50 -3.86 -7.21
N ARG A 23 -7.48 -3.85 -6.32
CA ARG A 23 -7.71 -3.58 -4.88
C ARG A 23 -8.13 -2.15 -4.61
N PHE A 24 -7.70 -1.19 -5.41
CA PHE A 24 -8.13 0.20 -5.31
C PHE A 24 -9.62 0.33 -5.66
N GLU A 25 -10.05 -0.24 -6.80
CA GLU A 25 -11.44 -0.26 -7.25
C GLU A 25 -12.37 -0.98 -6.25
N ALA A 26 -11.93 -2.12 -5.70
CA ALA A 26 -12.69 -2.89 -4.71
C ALA A 26 -12.66 -2.30 -3.28
N LEU A 27 -12.15 -1.08 -3.12
CA LEU A 27 -11.92 -0.42 -1.84
C LEU A 27 -11.11 -1.24 -0.81
N ASN A 28 -10.30 -2.18 -1.29
CA ASN A 28 -9.63 -3.19 -0.48
C ASN A 28 -8.15 -2.85 -0.21
N LEU A 29 -7.88 -1.59 0.15
CA LEU A 29 -6.60 -1.05 0.60
C LEU A 29 -6.83 -0.23 1.87
N SER A 30 -5.77 0.04 2.63
CA SER A 30 -5.89 0.96 3.77
C SER A 30 -6.23 2.37 3.28
N PHE A 31 -6.94 3.15 4.11
CA PHE A 31 -7.30 4.54 3.82
C PHE A 31 -6.11 5.38 3.36
N LYS A 32 -4.98 5.27 4.07
CA LYS A 32 -3.73 5.96 3.70
C LYS A 32 -3.21 5.56 2.32
N ASN A 33 -3.40 4.31 1.89
CA ASN A 33 -3.02 3.90 0.53
C ASN A 33 -4.03 4.40 -0.51
N MET A 34 -5.33 4.43 -0.19
CA MET A 34 -6.35 5.00 -1.07
C MET A 34 -6.09 6.47 -1.34
N CYS A 35 -5.89 7.29 -0.30
CA CYS A 35 -5.61 8.72 -0.45
C CYS A 35 -4.32 9.00 -1.23
N LYS A 36 -3.36 8.07 -1.22
CA LYS A 36 -2.14 8.19 -2.02
C LYS A 36 -2.35 7.85 -3.49
N LEU A 37 -3.18 6.85 -3.79
CA LEU A 37 -3.42 6.39 -5.15
C LEU A 37 -4.47 7.23 -5.88
N LYS A 38 -5.47 7.74 -5.17
CA LYS A 38 -6.58 8.50 -5.72
C LYS A 38 -6.15 9.68 -6.62
N PRO A 39 -5.33 10.65 -6.16
CA PRO A 39 -4.94 11.79 -6.99
C PRO A 39 -4.10 11.37 -8.21
N LEU A 40 -3.34 10.28 -8.11
CA LEU A 40 -2.54 9.77 -9.22
C LEU A 40 -3.45 9.18 -10.32
N LEU A 41 -4.46 8.42 -9.92
CA LEU A 41 -5.42 7.80 -10.83
C LEU A 41 -6.39 8.82 -11.44
N GLU A 42 -6.83 9.81 -10.67
CA GLU A 42 -7.68 10.92 -11.17
C GLU A 42 -6.95 11.75 -12.22
N LYS A 43 -5.70 12.13 -11.96
CA LYS A 43 -4.90 12.89 -12.93
C LYS A 43 -4.69 12.09 -14.22
N TRP A 44 -4.37 10.80 -14.11
CA TRP A 44 -4.25 9.95 -15.29
C TRP A 44 -5.55 9.83 -16.10
N LEU A 45 -6.68 9.70 -15.41
CA LEU A 45 -7.97 9.63 -16.07
C LEU A 45 -8.25 10.92 -16.85
N SER A 46 -8.03 12.07 -16.22
CA SER A 46 -8.16 13.38 -16.88
C SER A 46 -7.24 13.54 -18.09
N ASP A 47 -5.98 13.10 -17.98
CA ASP A 47 -5.03 13.17 -19.08
C ASP A 47 -5.46 12.26 -20.25
N ALA A 48 -5.98 11.06 -19.95
CA ALA A 48 -6.49 10.12 -20.95
C ALA A 48 -7.78 10.59 -21.64
N GLU A 49 -8.68 11.24 -20.90
CA GLU A 49 -9.92 11.83 -21.44
C GLU A 49 -9.66 13.09 -22.28
N SER A 50 -8.59 13.83 -21.98
CA SER A 50 -8.18 15.02 -22.75
C SER A 50 -7.45 14.69 -24.06
N ALA A 51 -7.03 13.43 -24.26
CA ALA A 51 -6.40 13.00 -25.50
C ALA A 51 -7.44 13.00 -26.64
N PRO A 52 -7.20 13.70 -27.76
CA PRO A 52 -8.20 13.82 -28.82
C PRO A 52 -8.57 12.45 -29.41
N LEU A 53 -9.88 12.19 -29.45
CA LEU A 53 -10.55 10.92 -29.80
C LEU A 53 -10.39 10.47 -31.27
N ASP A 54 -9.58 11.13 -32.10
CA ASP A 54 -9.36 10.73 -33.49
C ASP A 54 -8.19 9.77 -33.62
N SER A 55 -8.43 8.50 -33.27
CA SER A 55 -7.53 7.39 -33.60
C SER A 55 -8.31 6.09 -33.69
N SER A 56 -9.24 6.03 -34.64
CA SER A 56 -9.52 4.75 -35.28
C SER A 56 -8.27 4.35 -36.08
N MET A 57 -7.69 3.20 -35.74
CA MET A 57 -6.59 2.51 -36.42
C MET A 57 -5.15 2.92 -36.06
N SER A 58 -4.48 1.98 -35.37
CA SER A 58 -3.11 1.55 -35.64
C SER A 58 -1.97 2.58 -35.62
N THR A 59 -1.30 2.76 -34.46
CA THR A 59 0.15 2.53 -34.23
C THR A 59 0.64 3.12 -32.89
N PRO A 60 1.73 2.59 -32.28
CA PRO A 60 2.19 2.98 -30.95
C PRO A 60 3.46 3.83 -31.02
N ASN A 61 3.39 5.16 -31.02
CA ASN A 61 4.45 6.05 -30.49
C ASN A 61 4.15 7.52 -30.79
N SER A 62 3.95 8.32 -29.73
CA SER A 62 4.64 9.60 -29.52
C SER A 62 3.99 10.33 -28.35
N TYR A 63 4.46 10.01 -27.14
CA TYR A 63 4.38 10.96 -26.03
C TYR A 63 5.77 11.59 -25.86
N PRO A 64 5.86 12.89 -25.55
CA PRO A 64 7.15 13.54 -25.39
C PRO A 64 7.88 12.86 -24.22
N SER A 65 9.10 12.42 -24.50
CA SER A 65 9.97 11.71 -23.57
C SER A 65 10.41 12.65 -22.45
N VAL A 66 9.60 12.75 -21.38
CA VAL A 66 9.99 13.38 -20.11
C VAL A 66 10.87 12.41 -19.29
N ASN A 67 11.95 11.93 -19.91
CA ASN A 67 12.72 10.79 -19.42
C ASN A 67 13.93 11.17 -18.53
N GLU A 68 13.98 12.40 -17.98
CA GLU A 68 15.24 12.93 -17.41
C GLU A 68 15.24 13.23 -15.92
N MET A 69 14.31 12.78 -15.08
CA MET A 69 14.46 13.12 -13.65
C MET A 69 13.98 12.13 -12.58
N PHE A 70 13.18 11.11 -12.87
CA PHE A 70 12.60 10.33 -11.76
C PHE A 70 12.52 8.83 -12.03
N GLY A 71 13.21 8.05 -11.20
CA GLY A 71 12.77 6.66 -10.99
C GLY A 71 13.85 5.73 -10.49
N ARG A 72 14.01 5.63 -9.16
CA ARG A 72 14.53 4.41 -8.53
C ARG A 72 13.57 3.28 -8.87
N LYS A 73 13.85 2.54 -9.95
CA LYS A 73 13.09 1.37 -10.39
C LYS A 73 12.83 0.47 -9.19
N ARG A 74 11.55 0.23 -8.89
CA ARG A 74 11.14 -0.64 -7.78
C ARG A 74 11.77 -2.03 -7.98
N LYS A 75 12.50 -2.53 -6.98
CA LYS A 75 13.09 -3.90 -7.00
C LYS A 75 11.97 -4.92 -7.26
N LYS A 76 12.19 -5.81 -8.24
CA LYS A 76 11.29 -6.92 -8.53
C LYS A 76 11.18 -7.81 -7.28
N ARG A 77 10.00 -8.37 -7.04
CA ARG A 77 9.77 -9.25 -5.89
C ARG A 77 10.49 -10.58 -6.13
N THR A 78 11.37 -10.99 -5.21
CA THR A 78 11.99 -12.32 -5.21
C THR A 78 10.94 -13.38 -4.90
N SER A 79 10.78 -14.36 -5.80
CA SER A 79 10.03 -15.58 -5.49
C SER A 79 10.91 -16.49 -4.63
N ILE A 80 10.37 -17.00 -3.53
CA ILE A 80 11.09 -17.90 -2.62
C ILE A 80 10.59 -19.30 -2.90
N GLU A 81 11.49 -20.18 -3.34
CA GLU A 81 11.19 -21.58 -3.63
C GLU A 81 10.66 -22.33 -2.41
N THR A 82 9.87 -23.38 -2.64
CA THR A 82 9.25 -24.18 -1.58
C THR A 82 10.29 -24.81 -0.64
N ASN A 83 11.41 -25.33 -1.19
CA ASN A 83 12.48 -25.93 -0.39
C ASN A 83 13.13 -24.90 0.55
N ILE A 84 13.47 -23.73 0.02
CA ILE A 84 14.02 -22.60 0.78
C ILE A 84 13.04 -22.17 1.89
N ARG A 85 11.75 -22.09 1.57
CA ARG A 85 10.70 -21.74 2.52
C ARG A 85 10.62 -22.73 3.69
N SER A 86 10.69 -24.04 3.42
CA SER A 86 10.69 -25.07 4.45
C SER A 86 11.89 -24.94 5.38
N THR A 87 13.09 -24.69 4.83
CA THR A 87 14.30 -24.50 5.64
C THR A 87 14.21 -23.24 6.51
N LEU A 88 13.71 -22.13 5.97
CA LEU A 88 13.50 -20.89 6.73
C LEU A 88 12.47 -21.09 7.87
N GLU A 89 11.41 -21.85 7.63
CA GLU A 89 10.41 -22.18 8.66
C GLU A 89 11.00 -23.04 9.78
N LYS A 90 11.82 -24.04 9.44
CA LYS A 90 12.54 -24.85 10.43
C LYS A 90 13.45 -23.97 11.30
N ARG A 91 14.27 -23.10 10.68
CA ARG A 91 15.13 -22.17 11.42
C ARG A 91 14.35 -21.18 12.29
N PHE A 92 13.16 -20.77 11.85
CA PHE A 92 12.28 -19.90 12.63
C PHE A 92 11.76 -20.58 13.92
N GLN A 93 11.48 -21.88 13.87
CA GLN A 93 11.07 -22.65 15.05
C GLN A 93 12.22 -22.76 16.06
N ASP A 94 13.45 -22.94 15.58
CA ASP A 94 14.64 -23.02 16.43
C ASP A 94 14.97 -21.65 17.08
N ASN A 95 14.99 -20.58 16.28
CA ASN A 95 15.27 -19.23 16.74
C ASN A 95 14.42 -18.19 15.97
N PRO A 96 13.35 -17.64 16.57
CA PRO A 96 12.47 -16.67 15.90
C PRO A 96 13.07 -15.26 15.77
N LYS A 97 14.22 -15.00 16.41
CA LYS A 97 14.97 -13.74 16.35
C LYS A 97 16.47 -14.01 16.09
N PRO A 98 16.82 -14.51 14.88
CA PRO A 98 18.21 -14.71 14.55
C PRO A 98 18.96 -13.37 14.55
N SER A 99 20.18 -13.40 15.05
CA SER A 99 21.15 -12.31 15.00
C SER A 99 21.57 -11.99 13.57
N SER A 100 22.23 -10.84 13.37
CA SER A 100 22.71 -10.43 12.04
C SER A 100 23.68 -11.45 11.41
N GLU A 101 24.48 -12.12 12.25
CA GLU A 101 25.44 -13.15 11.85
C GLU A 101 24.73 -14.44 11.44
N GLU A 102 23.76 -14.90 12.23
CA GLU A 102 22.93 -16.05 11.87
C GLU A 102 22.14 -15.81 10.57
N ILE A 103 21.63 -14.59 10.36
CA ILE A 103 20.97 -14.23 9.09
C ILE A 103 21.95 -14.31 7.92
N SER A 104 23.21 -13.88 8.09
CA SER A 104 24.24 -14.03 7.05
C SER A 104 24.49 -15.51 6.74
N LEU A 105 24.65 -16.36 7.75
CA LEU A 105 24.89 -17.79 7.59
C LEU A 105 23.74 -18.48 6.85
N ILE A 106 22.49 -18.16 7.22
CA ILE A 106 21.30 -18.71 6.56
C ILE A 106 21.22 -18.23 5.10
N ALA A 107 21.57 -16.96 4.84
CA ALA A 107 21.58 -16.41 3.49
C ALA A 107 22.62 -17.08 2.60
N GLU A 108 23.82 -17.34 3.11
CA GLU A 108 24.87 -18.09 2.41
C GLU A 108 24.44 -19.54 2.15
N GLN A 109 23.94 -20.24 3.19
CA GLN A 109 23.47 -21.63 3.08
C GLN A 109 22.35 -21.79 2.04
N LEU A 110 21.48 -20.79 1.90
CA LEU A 110 20.35 -20.79 0.96
C LEU A 110 20.67 -20.08 -0.37
N SER A 111 21.90 -19.57 -0.55
CA SER A 111 22.30 -18.76 -1.71
C SER A 111 21.32 -17.60 -2.00
N MET A 112 20.91 -16.87 -0.96
CA MET A 112 19.97 -15.74 -1.03
C MET A 112 20.60 -14.43 -0.56
N GLU A 113 20.04 -13.28 -0.96
CA GLU A 113 20.44 -11.98 -0.42
C GLU A 113 20.09 -11.89 1.08
N LYS A 114 21.04 -11.44 1.90
CA LYS A 114 20.87 -11.22 3.35
C LYS A 114 19.61 -10.43 3.68
N GLU A 115 19.30 -9.43 2.88
CA GLU A 115 18.11 -8.58 3.03
C GLU A 115 16.80 -9.36 2.82
N VAL A 116 16.75 -10.30 1.88
CA VAL A 116 15.57 -11.13 1.63
C VAL A 116 15.29 -12.03 2.83
N VAL A 117 16.33 -12.66 3.39
CA VAL A 117 16.22 -13.50 4.60
C VAL A 117 15.76 -12.67 5.79
N ARG A 118 16.38 -11.51 6.02
CA ARG A 118 16.00 -10.57 7.10
C ARG A 118 14.54 -10.14 7.01
N VAL A 119 14.10 -9.71 5.82
CA VAL A 119 12.71 -9.30 5.56
C VAL A 119 11.75 -10.48 5.73
N TRP A 120 12.15 -11.69 5.34
CA TRP A 120 11.36 -12.90 5.56
C TRP A 120 11.10 -13.14 7.05
N PHE A 121 12.14 -13.11 7.91
CA PHE A 121 11.98 -13.27 9.36
C PHE A 121 11.10 -12.17 9.98
N CYS A 122 11.24 -10.93 9.53
CA CYS A 122 10.35 -9.84 9.97
C CYS A 122 8.88 -10.10 9.59
N ASN A 123 8.61 -10.48 8.34
CA ASN A 123 7.27 -10.78 7.87
C ASN A 123 6.69 -12.01 8.56
N ARG A 124 7.50 -13.05 8.80
CA ARG A 124 7.08 -14.29 9.46
C ARG A 124 6.67 -14.05 10.91
N ARG A 125 7.44 -13.24 11.66
CA ARG A 125 7.12 -12.83 13.03
C ARG A 125 5.86 -11.95 13.10
N GLN A 126 5.67 -11.06 12.12
CA GLN A 126 4.42 -10.30 12.03
C GLN A 126 3.21 -11.21 11.76
N LYS A 127 3.37 -12.23 10.91
CA LYS A 127 2.30 -13.20 10.64
C LYS A 127 1.92 -13.98 11.90
N GLU A 128 2.88 -14.43 12.68
CA GLU A 128 2.64 -15.12 13.95
C GLU A 128 1.85 -14.25 14.93
N LYS A 129 2.27 -12.99 15.15
CA LYS A 129 1.56 -12.05 16.02
C LYS A 129 0.11 -11.78 15.59
N ARG A 130 -0.20 -11.83 14.29
CA ARG A 130 -1.58 -11.69 13.78
C ARG A 130 -2.44 -12.93 14.03
N ILE A 131 -1.83 -14.11 14.17
CA ILE A 131 -2.54 -15.36 14.42
C ILE A 131 -2.71 -15.59 15.93
N SER A 132 -1.69 -15.24 16.73
CA SER A 132 -1.71 -15.38 18.19
C SER A 132 -2.59 -14.33 18.89
N CYS A 133 -2.83 -13.17 18.26
CA CYS A 133 -3.77 -12.16 18.71
C CYS A 133 -4.92 -12.08 17.70
N PRO A 134 -5.98 -12.89 17.86
CA PRO A 134 -7.21 -12.69 17.10
C PRO A 134 -7.86 -11.41 17.64
N MET A 135 -7.50 -10.26 17.06
CA MET A 135 -8.29 -9.05 17.25
C MET A 135 -9.73 -9.37 16.83
N PRO A 136 -10.75 -9.00 17.62
CA PRO A 136 -12.12 -9.27 17.25
C PRO A 136 -12.40 -8.63 15.89
N SER A 137 -12.95 -9.43 14.98
CA SER A 137 -13.38 -9.02 13.65
C SER A 137 -14.15 -7.70 13.68
N PRO A 138 -13.94 -6.77 12.73
CA PRO A 138 -14.79 -5.60 12.61
C PRO A 138 -16.23 -6.08 12.40
N ILE A 139 -17.10 -5.74 13.36
CA ILE A 139 -18.54 -5.92 13.26
C ILE A 139 -18.97 -5.26 11.94
N LYS A 140 -19.75 -6.01 11.16
CA LYS A 140 -20.34 -5.59 9.88
C LYS A 140 -20.88 -4.16 10.03
N SER A 141 -20.53 -3.31 9.06
CA SER A 141 -21.00 -1.94 8.94
C SER A 141 -22.52 -1.86 9.15
N PRO A 142 -23.02 -0.92 9.99
CA PRO A 142 -24.44 -0.68 10.05
C PRO A 142 -24.87 -0.13 8.69
N ILE A 143 -25.83 -0.81 8.08
CA ILE A 143 -26.58 -0.34 6.91
C ILE A 143 -27.24 0.96 7.34
N TYR A 144 -26.63 2.10 7.00
CA TYR A 144 -27.33 3.38 7.11
C TYR A 144 -28.31 3.44 5.94
N ASN A 145 -29.55 3.08 6.24
CA ASN A 145 -30.70 3.30 5.37
C ASN A 145 -30.72 4.78 4.97
N SER A 146 -30.64 5.03 3.66
CA SER A 146 -30.97 6.32 3.08
C SER A 146 -32.46 6.59 3.34
N ARG A 147 -32.77 7.34 4.39
CA ARG A 147 -34.09 7.91 4.61
C ARG A 147 -33.97 9.43 4.73
N LEU A 148 -34.41 10.03 3.63
CA LEU A 148 -34.76 11.42 3.41
C LEU A 148 -35.40 12.05 4.65
N VAL A 149 -34.90 13.21 5.09
CA VAL A 149 -35.76 14.25 5.66
C VAL A 149 -35.16 15.63 5.37
N SER A 150 -36.04 16.46 4.82
CA SER A 150 -35.82 17.80 4.33
C SER A 150 -35.85 18.85 5.46
N THR A 151 -35.17 19.98 5.18
CA THR A 151 -35.55 21.38 5.50
C THR A 151 -35.67 21.85 6.97
N SER A 152 -34.90 22.92 7.22
CA SER A 152 -35.25 24.13 8.00
C SER A 152 -35.10 24.12 9.53
N GLY A 153 -34.29 25.07 10.02
CA GLY A 153 -34.66 25.89 11.17
C GLY A 153 -33.74 25.89 12.40
N SER A 154 -33.18 27.06 12.66
CA SER A 154 -33.00 27.68 13.99
C SER A 154 -31.62 27.67 14.67
N LEU A 155 -31.33 28.85 15.22
CA LEU A 155 -30.12 29.42 15.83
C LEU A 155 -29.93 28.95 17.29
N GLY A 156 -28.68 28.87 17.76
CA GLY A 156 -28.35 28.81 19.19
C GLY A 156 -26.88 28.48 19.49
N PRO A 157 -26.27 29.01 20.58
CA PRO A 157 -24.97 29.69 20.47
C PRO A 157 -23.74 28.96 21.06
N LEU A 158 -22.59 29.52 20.71
CA LEU A 158 -21.22 29.23 21.16
C LEU A 158 -21.11 29.15 22.69
N SER A 159 -20.46 28.10 23.19
CA SER A 159 -19.93 28.04 24.56
C SER A 159 -18.43 27.83 24.52
N VAL A 160 -17.71 28.87 24.92
CA VAL A 160 -16.26 28.92 25.09
C VAL A 160 -15.90 28.38 26.47
N ASN A 161 -14.97 27.42 26.56
CA ASN A 161 -14.42 26.97 27.84
C ASN A 161 -13.07 27.65 28.12
N PRO A 162 -12.78 28.10 29.36
CA PRO A 162 -11.57 28.84 29.69
C PRO A 162 -10.37 27.93 29.95
N VAL A 163 -9.20 28.41 29.57
CA VAL A 163 -7.88 27.88 29.93
C VAL A 163 -7.51 28.43 31.32
N HIS A 164 -7.11 27.57 32.26
CA HIS A 164 -6.37 28.02 33.44
C HIS A 164 -5.09 27.20 33.65
N SER A 165 -4.02 27.97 33.74
CA SER A 165 -2.62 27.61 33.91
C SER A 165 -2.33 26.92 35.25
N THR A 166 -1.27 26.12 35.27
CA THR A 166 -0.58 25.74 36.52
C THR A 166 0.92 25.91 36.28
N MET A 167 1.52 26.86 37.00
CA MET A 167 2.97 26.99 37.21
C MET A 167 3.35 26.21 38.47
N PRO A 168 4.52 25.55 38.55
CA PRO A 168 5.04 25.03 39.81
C PRO A 168 5.94 26.08 40.50
N GLY A 169 5.74 26.24 41.81
CA GLY A 169 6.60 27.04 42.68
C GLY A 169 7.79 26.24 43.22
N THR A 170 8.83 26.98 43.57
CA THR A 170 9.95 26.60 44.46
C THR A 170 9.63 26.99 45.89
#